data_AF-A0A942W2C2-F1
#
_entry.id   AF-A0A942W2C2-F1
#
_cell.length_a   1.000
_cell.length_b   1.000
_cell.length_c   1.000
_cell.angle_alpha   90.00
_cell.angle_beta   90.00
_cell.angle_gamma   90.00
#
_symmetry.space_group_name_H-M   'P 1'
#
loop_
_entity.id
_entity.type
_entity.pdbx_description
1 polymer ?
#
loop_
_entity_poly.entity_id
_entity_poly.type
_entity_poly.pdbx_seq_one_letter_code
_entity_poly.pdbx_strand_id
1 'polypeptide(L)'
;MDASAMIMGGRTYAPARYVAETFGYNVEWDSKSKTVLINKTINQVNTEKSTETTTVVTTKAETTTKKTEVTTKKTKVPNKVETTTKKVEKSTETTTMSAQEILNSSPIEGVGATVFKLVKNDIKNAFKLYHIGNANSNNRFSQSTYNKFMEMWKSTAKTDVEKQFVSQSQIVYKSMITTCKKLDQRVGKHPASTDVRNYCEKRRETLENMISTYLASKDISAVKNNAEKIKKYASATSST
;
A
#
# COMPACT_ATOMS: atom_id res chain seq x y z
N MET A 1 30.12 5.19 -19.45
CA MET A 1 28.75 5.70 -19.69
C MET A 1 28.26 5.05 -20.95
N ASP A 2 27.38 4.07 -20.81
CA ASP A 2 27.00 3.23 -21.95
C ASP A 2 25.75 3.78 -22.67
N ALA A 3 25.17 4.87 -22.14
CA ALA A 3 24.09 5.62 -22.76
C ALA A 3 24.29 7.12 -22.48
N SER A 4 23.99 7.96 -23.48
CA SER A 4 24.02 9.42 -23.36
C SER A 4 22.69 9.95 -22.83
N ALA A 5 22.73 11.07 -22.12
CA ALA A 5 21.51 11.81 -21.79
C ALA A 5 20.88 12.39 -23.07
N MET A 6 19.55 12.44 -23.12
CA MET A 6 18.79 12.90 -24.29
C MET A 6 17.73 13.91 -23.88
N ILE A 7 17.44 14.89 -24.73
CA ILE A 7 16.33 15.83 -24.53
C ILE A 7 15.19 15.45 -25.46
N MET A 8 14.03 15.18 -24.89
CA MET A 8 12.81 14.87 -25.65
C MET A 8 11.63 15.61 -25.04
N GLY A 9 10.85 16.33 -25.86
CA GLY A 9 9.66 17.04 -25.41
C GLY A 9 9.92 18.06 -24.28
N GLY A 10 11.07 18.75 -24.32
CA GLY A 10 11.48 19.72 -23.29
C GLY A 10 11.90 19.11 -21.95
N ARG A 11 12.11 17.78 -21.89
CA ARG A 11 12.59 17.07 -20.70
C ARG A 11 13.91 16.38 -20.98
N THR A 12 14.82 16.41 -20.01
CA THR A 12 16.08 15.68 -20.05
C THR A 12 15.89 14.28 -19.48
N TYR A 13 16.19 13.27 -20.29
CA TYR A 13 16.23 11.86 -19.93
C TYR A 13 17.67 11.49 -19.61
N ALA A 14 17.92 11.12 -18.36
CA ALA A 14 19.23 10.66 -17.90
C ALA A 14 19.29 9.13 -17.86
N PRO A 15 20.46 8.50 -18.13
CA PRO A 15 20.63 7.06 -17.97
C PRO A 15 20.33 6.61 -16.54
N ALA A 16 19.36 5.72 -16.37
CA ALA A 16 18.91 5.28 -15.04
C ALA A 16 20.03 4.66 -14.20
N ARG A 17 20.91 3.86 -14.84
CA ARG A 17 22.09 3.25 -14.21
C ARG A 17 23.00 4.31 -13.60
N TYR A 18 23.33 5.34 -14.37
CA TYR A 18 24.23 6.40 -13.93
C TYR A 18 23.68 7.13 -12.70
N VAL A 19 22.39 7.49 -12.75
CA VAL A 19 21.74 8.15 -11.62
C VAL A 19 21.81 7.27 -10.37
N ALA A 20 21.46 6.00 -10.48
CA ALA A 20 21.48 5.07 -9.35
C ALA A 20 22.88 4.84 -8.77
N GLU A 21 23.89 4.60 -9.62
CA GLU A 21 25.28 4.40 -9.20
C GLU A 21 25.87 5.64 -8.52
N THR A 22 25.54 6.84 -9.00
CA THR A 22 25.94 8.11 -8.37
C THR A 22 25.43 8.22 -6.93
N PHE A 23 24.28 7.61 -6.61
CA PHE A 23 23.72 7.58 -5.26
C PHE A 23 24.16 6.35 -4.43
N GLY A 24 25.16 5.59 -4.90
CA GLY A 24 25.74 4.45 -4.17
C GLY A 24 24.92 3.17 -4.24
N TYR A 25 24.13 3.00 -5.30
CA TYR A 25 23.41 1.76 -5.58
C TYR A 25 24.14 0.93 -6.63
N ASN A 26 24.09 -0.39 -6.49
CA ASN A 26 24.52 -1.35 -7.50
C ASN A 26 23.36 -1.64 -8.49
N VAL A 27 23.67 -1.71 -9.78
CA VAL A 27 22.69 -1.91 -10.85
C VAL A 27 23.05 -3.12 -11.70
N GLU A 28 22.20 -4.14 -11.66
CA GLU A 28 22.37 -5.39 -12.39
C GLU A 28 21.26 -5.61 -13.40
N TRP A 29 21.55 -6.36 -14.46
CA TRP A 29 20.58 -6.78 -15.46
C TRP A 29 20.30 -8.27 -15.31
N ASP A 30 19.06 -8.62 -14.99
CA ASP A 30 18.60 -10.00 -15.10
C ASP A 30 18.11 -10.27 -16.52
N SER A 31 18.98 -10.93 -17.29
CA SER A 31 18.70 -11.29 -18.68
C SER A 31 17.55 -12.28 -18.85
N LYS A 32 17.22 -13.07 -17.82
CA LYS A 32 16.14 -14.06 -17.86
C LYS A 32 14.78 -13.39 -17.72
N SER A 33 14.63 -12.52 -16.72
CA SER A 33 13.37 -11.78 -16.49
C SER A 33 13.26 -10.48 -17.28
N LYS A 34 14.32 -10.07 -17.99
CA LYS A 34 14.42 -8.76 -18.65
C LYS A 34 14.18 -7.60 -17.67
N THR A 35 14.75 -7.71 -16.48
CA THR A 35 14.54 -6.75 -15.37
C THR A 35 15.85 -6.10 -14.96
N VAL A 36 15.78 -4.80 -14.65
CA VAL A 36 16.87 -4.08 -13.98
C VAL A 36 16.72 -4.21 -12.47
N LEU A 37 17.76 -4.71 -11.79
CA LEU A 37 17.84 -4.84 -10.34
C LEU A 37 18.68 -3.69 -9.79
N ILE A 38 18.15 -2.91 -8.84
CA ILE A 38 18.85 -1.79 -8.20
C ILE A 38 18.88 -2.04 -6.69
N ASN A 39 20.06 -2.32 -6.15
CA ASN A 39 20.25 -2.70 -4.75
C ASN A 39 21.24 -1.74 -4.07
N LYS A 40 21.02 -1.41 -2.80
CA LYS A 40 22.01 -0.65 -2.02
C LYS A 40 23.02 -1.65 -1.45
N THR A 41 24.31 -1.47 -1.75
CA THR A 41 25.35 -2.29 -1.12
C THR A 41 25.40 -1.94 0.36
N ILE A 42 24.75 -2.75 1.19
CA ILE A 42 24.89 -2.70 2.64
C ILE A 42 26.17 -3.47 2.92
N ASN A 43 27.28 -2.77 3.18
CA ASN A 43 28.43 -3.39 3.83
C ASN A 43 28.03 -3.72 5.27
N GLN A 44 27.29 -4.80 5.46
CA GLN A 44 27.00 -5.38 6.75
C GLN A 44 27.94 -6.58 6.95
N VAL A 45 28.77 -6.50 7.98
CA VAL A 45 29.21 -7.68 8.73
C VAL A 45 27.94 -8.49 9.05
N ASN A 46 27.91 -9.74 8.59
CA ASN A 46 26.81 -10.74 8.68
C ASN A 46 26.00 -10.65 9.98
N THR A 47 24.70 -10.94 10.03
CA THR A 47 23.99 -12.23 9.77
C THR A 47 22.49 -11.86 9.93
N GLU A 48 21.48 -12.26 9.13
CA GLU A 48 21.01 -13.57 8.70
C GLU A 48 20.10 -13.44 7.45
N LYS A 49 19.99 -14.58 6.76
CA LYS A 49 19.42 -14.86 5.44
C LYS A 49 17.89 -14.75 5.41
N SER A 50 17.35 -13.80 4.62
CA SER A 50 15.94 -13.80 4.20
C SER A 50 15.83 -14.38 2.79
N THR A 51 15.18 -15.53 2.66
CA THR A 51 14.71 -16.09 1.39
C THR A 51 13.30 -15.59 1.12
N GLU A 52 13.15 -14.57 0.28
CA GLU A 52 11.85 -14.22 -0.32
C GLU A 52 11.84 -14.65 -1.80
N THR A 53 11.32 -15.84 -2.05
CA THR A 53 10.88 -16.27 -3.39
C THR A 53 9.55 -15.56 -3.70
N THR A 54 9.58 -14.52 -4.53
CA THR A 54 8.37 -13.96 -5.13
C THR A 54 8.15 -14.60 -6.50
N THR A 55 7.32 -15.64 -6.54
CA THR A 55 6.76 -16.21 -7.77
C THR A 55 5.72 -15.26 -8.34
N VAL A 56 6.02 -14.71 -9.53
CA VAL A 56 5.05 -13.97 -10.34
C VAL A 56 4.42 -14.97 -11.32
N VAL A 57 3.19 -15.38 -11.08
CA VAL A 57 2.41 -16.17 -12.04
C VAL A 57 1.87 -15.21 -13.10
N THR A 58 2.45 -15.30 -14.31
CA THR A 58 1.87 -14.73 -15.54
C THR A 58 1.41 -15.89 -16.40
N THR A 59 0.11 -16.17 -16.39
CA THR A 59 -0.51 -17.10 -17.33
C THR A 59 -0.69 -16.36 -18.65
N LYS A 60 0.19 -16.62 -19.61
CA LYS A 60 -0.01 -16.25 -21.02
C LYS A 60 -0.60 -17.46 -21.72
N ALA A 61 -1.80 -17.29 -22.26
CA ALA A 61 -2.45 -18.27 -23.11
C ALA A 61 -1.63 -18.45 -24.40
N GLU A 62 -1.18 -19.67 -24.66
CA GLU A 62 -0.71 -20.09 -25.98
C GLU A 62 -1.87 -20.73 -26.74
N THR A 63 -2.15 -20.10 -27.89
CA THR A 63 -2.93 -20.61 -29.00
C THR A 63 -2.24 -21.86 -29.55
N THR A 64 -2.94 -22.99 -29.62
CA THR A 64 -2.58 -24.08 -30.53
C THR A 64 -3.80 -24.53 -31.31
N THR A 65 -3.66 -24.33 -32.62
CA THR A 65 -4.54 -24.71 -33.71
C THR A 65 -4.65 -26.24 -33.83
N LYS A 66 -5.87 -26.79 -33.84
CA LYS A 66 -6.16 -28.00 -34.61
C LYS A 66 -7.57 -27.93 -35.20
N LYS A 67 -7.58 -27.94 -36.53
CA LYS A 67 -8.72 -27.98 -37.45
C LYS A 67 -9.38 -29.36 -37.42
N THR A 68 -10.70 -29.42 -37.33
CA THR A 68 -11.55 -30.40 -38.05
C THR A 68 -12.94 -29.79 -38.23
N GLU A 69 -13.42 -29.78 -39.49
CA GLU A 69 -14.78 -29.43 -39.95
C GLU A 69 -15.88 -30.18 -39.17
N VAL A 70 -17.14 -29.73 -39.09
CA VAL A 70 -18.15 -29.86 -40.15
C VAL A 70 -19.44 -29.08 -39.77
N THR A 71 -19.85 -28.19 -40.68
CA THR A 71 -21.22 -27.89 -41.19
C THR A 71 -22.32 -27.22 -40.34
N THR A 72 -22.49 -25.92 -40.63
CA THR A 72 -23.67 -25.23 -41.21
C THR A 72 -25.09 -25.64 -40.80
N LYS A 73 -25.87 -24.69 -40.24
CA LYS A 73 -27.18 -24.21 -40.79
C LYS A 73 -27.49 -22.76 -40.38
N LYS A 74 -27.95 -21.98 -41.39
CA LYS A 74 -28.55 -20.63 -41.36
C LYS A 74 -29.89 -20.65 -40.55
N THR A 75 -30.55 -19.57 -40.10
CA THR A 75 -31.13 -18.45 -40.88
C THR A 75 -31.96 -17.50 -39.97
N LYS A 76 -31.84 -16.18 -40.20
CA LYS A 76 -32.80 -15.03 -40.12
C LYS A 76 -33.76 -14.76 -38.92
N VAL A 77 -33.66 -13.49 -38.48
CA VAL A 77 -34.60 -12.50 -37.85
C VAL A 77 -35.87 -12.32 -38.74
N PRO A 78 -37.13 -12.02 -38.29
CA PRO A 78 -37.49 -10.71 -37.66
C PRO A 78 -38.78 -10.53 -36.78
N ASN A 79 -38.83 -9.37 -36.10
CA ASN A 79 -39.95 -8.47 -35.70
C ASN A 79 -41.22 -8.97 -34.94
N LYS A 80 -41.60 -8.29 -33.83
CA LYS A 80 -42.72 -7.30 -33.72
C LYS A 80 -43.07 -6.95 -32.26
N VAL A 81 -43.52 -5.70 -32.08
CA VAL A 81 -43.97 -4.93 -30.89
C VAL A 81 -45.32 -5.41 -30.30
N GLU A 82 -45.50 -5.41 -28.95
CA GLU A 82 -46.61 -4.78 -28.17
C GLU A 82 -46.64 -5.08 -26.64
N THR A 83 -46.63 -3.98 -25.87
CA THR A 83 -47.36 -3.52 -24.65
C THR A 83 -47.87 -4.44 -23.49
N THR A 84 -47.62 -3.96 -22.25
CA THR A 84 -48.33 -4.16 -20.93
C THR A 84 -48.16 -5.51 -20.21
N THR A 85 -47.80 -5.65 -18.92
CA THR A 85 -48.38 -5.08 -17.68
C THR A 85 -47.46 -5.39 -16.48
N LYS A 86 -47.51 -4.57 -15.41
CA LYS A 86 -46.73 -4.71 -14.15
C LYS A 86 -46.92 -6.05 -13.44
N LYS A 87 -45.82 -6.67 -12.99
CA LYS A 87 -45.77 -7.59 -11.84
C LYS A 87 -44.60 -7.20 -10.94
N VAL A 88 -44.91 -6.92 -9.67
CA VAL A 88 -43.93 -6.73 -8.59
C VAL A 88 -43.42 -8.11 -8.21
N GLU A 89 -42.16 -8.40 -8.54
CA GLU A 89 -41.40 -9.50 -7.96
C GLU A 89 -40.19 -8.92 -7.25
N LYS A 90 -40.20 -9.04 -5.92
CA LYS A 90 -39.04 -8.78 -5.07
C LYS A 90 -38.07 -9.94 -5.28
N SER A 91 -37.25 -9.82 -6.32
CA SER A 91 -36.08 -10.68 -6.53
C SER A 91 -34.98 -10.22 -5.59
N THR A 92 -34.64 -11.06 -4.61
CA THR A 92 -33.36 -10.96 -3.90
C THR A 92 -32.27 -11.41 -4.87
N GLU A 93 -31.73 -10.45 -5.63
CA GLU A 93 -30.50 -10.66 -6.41
C GLU A 93 -29.35 -10.93 -5.43
N THR A 94 -28.99 -12.20 -5.26
CA THR A 94 -27.70 -12.55 -4.68
C THR A 94 -26.68 -12.48 -5.82
N THR A 95 -26.23 -11.25 -6.10
CA THR A 95 -25.14 -11.02 -7.05
C THR A 95 -23.85 -11.55 -6.44
N THR A 96 -23.36 -12.66 -6.95
CA THR A 96 -22.03 -13.17 -6.61
C THR A 96 -21.01 -12.25 -7.27
N MET A 97 -20.35 -11.44 -6.46
CA MET A 97 -19.32 -10.48 -6.90
C MET A 97 -18.17 -11.20 -7.60
N SER A 98 -17.64 -10.62 -8.69
CA SER A 98 -16.44 -11.14 -9.37
C SER A 98 -15.19 -11.03 -8.49
N ALA A 99 -14.17 -11.86 -8.72
CA ALA A 99 -12.91 -11.86 -7.95
C ALA A 99 -12.17 -10.49 -7.96
N GLN A 100 -12.43 -9.64 -8.97
CA GLN A 100 -11.91 -8.27 -9.04
C GLN A 100 -12.75 -7.27 -8.24
N GLU A 101 -14.05 -7.50 -8.05
CA GLU A 101 -14.93 -6.70 -7.18
C GLU A 101 -14.73 -7.05 -5.70
N ILE A 102 -14.37 -8.30 -5.39
CA ILE A 102 -13.93 -8.73 -4.05
C ILE A 102 -12.62 -8.00 -3.64
N LEU A 103 -11.81 -7.56 -4.60
CA LEU A 103 -10.60 -6.75 -4.36
C LEU A 103 -10.87 -5.23 -4.38
N ASN A 104 -12.08 -4.79 -4.78
CA ASN A 104 -12.41 -3.39 -5.06
C ASN A 104 -13.65 -2.84 -4.31
N SER A 105 -14.13 -3.48 -3.25
CA SER A 105 -14.94 -2.80 -2.24
C SER A 105 -14.07 -2.46 -1.03
N SER A 106 -14.09 -1.19 -0.63
CA SER A 106 -13.62 -0.81 0.72
C SER A 106 -14.38 -1.67 1.74
N PRO A 107 -13.74 -2.19 2.80
CA PRO A 107 -14.44 -2.92 3.84
C PRO A 107 -15.36 -2.03 4.68
N ILE A 108 -15.33 -0.71 4.46
CA ILE A 108 -16.10 0.31 5.18
C ILE A 108 -17.12 0.90 4.21
N GLU A 109 -18.40 0.73 4.54
CA GLU A 109 -19.51 1.34 3.81
C GLU A 109 -19.33 2.86 3.68
N GLY A 110 -19.59 3.41 2.49
CA GLY A 110 -19.48 4.84 2.22
C GLY A 110 -18.06 5.37 1.99
N VAL A 111 -17.02 4.55 2.17
CA VAL A 111 -15.63 4.90 1.82
C VAL A 111 -15.29 4.29 0.46
N GLY A 112 -14.88 5.10 -0.52
CA GLY A 112 -14.45 4.59 -1.82
C GLY A 112 -13.17 3.74 -1.75
N ALA A 113 -13.09 2.68 -2.56
CA ALA A 113 -11.94 1.78 -2.58
C ALA A 113 -10.61 2.49 -2.92
N THR A 114 -10.64 3.52 -3.77
CA THR A 114 -9.46 4.33 -4.11
C THR A 114 -8.91 5.05 -2.88
N VAL A 115 -9.76 5.76 -2.14
CA VAL A 115 -9.39 6.48 -0.91
C VAL A 115 -8.84 5.50 0.12
N PHE A 116 -9.57 4.40 0.34
CA PHE A 116 -9.16 3.38 1.29
C PHE A 116 -7.78 2.78 0.95
N LYS A 117 -7.57 2.36 -0.30
CA LYS A 117 -6.30 1.75 -0.75
C LYS A 117 -5.13 2.70 -0.66
N LEU A 118 -5.30 3.96 -1.07
CA LEU A 118 -4.26 4.99 -1.00
C LEU A 118 -3.76 5.14 0.43
N VAL A 119 -4.68 5.43 1.36
CA VAL A 119 -4.38 5.64 2.77
C VAL A 119 -3.76 4.38 3.40
N LYS A 120 -4.36 3.21 3.16
CA LYS A 120 -3.86 1.92 3.67
C LYS A 120 -2.43 1.65 3.23
N ASN A 121 -2.13 1.84 1.95
CA ASN A 121 -0.81 1.59 1.40
C ASN A 121 0.22 2.56 1.95
N ASP A 122 -0.12 3.85 2.08
CA ASP A 122 0.80 4.84 2.62
C ASP A 122 1.14 4.58 4.10
N ILE A 123 0.14 4.26 4.93
CA ILE A 123 0.36 3.86 6.34
C ILE A 123 1.25 2.61 6.40
N LYS A 124 0.87 1.54 5.68
CA LYS A 124 1.59 0.26 5.72
C LYS A 124 3.03 0.41 5.24
N ASN A 125 3.26 1.13 4.16
CA ASN A 125 4.60 1.33 3.60
C ASN A 125 5.47 2.20 4.51
N ALA A 126 4.90 3.22 5.15
CA ALA A 126 5.64 4.06 6.09
C ALA A 126 6.10 3.27 7.32
N PHE A 127 5.22 2.44 7.88
CA PHE A 127 5.55 1.60 9.03
C PHE A 127 6.48 0.44 8.67
N LYS A 128 6.29 -0.22 7.52
CA LYS A 128 7.17 -1.32 7.05
C LYS A 128 8.64 -0.88 6.95
N LEU A 129 8.88 0.37 6.56
CA LEU A 129 10.23 0.93 6.43
C LEU A 129 10.81 1.42 7.76
N TYR A 130 10.03 1.38 8.85
CA TYR A 130 10.49 1.76 10.17
C TYR A 130 11.13 0.58 10.92
N HIS A 131 12.30 0.83 11.48
CA HIS A 131 12.92 0.02 12.52
C HIS A 131 13.49 0.95 13.60
N ILE A 132 13.66 0.45 14.82
CA ILE A 132 14.16 1.25 15.93
C ILE A 132 15.47 1.94 15.54
N GLY A 133 15.51 3.27 15.67
CA GLY A 133 16.66 4.11 15.37
C GLY A 133 16.63 4.83 14.02
N ASN A 134 15.66 4.54 13.13
CA ASN A 134 15.62 5.11 11.79
C ASN A 134 14.52 6.16 11.54
N ALA A 135 13.73 6.54 12.54
CA ALA A 135 12.58 7.42 12.37
C ALA A 135 12.95 8.78 11.76
N ASN A 136 14.12 9.33 12.08
CA ASN A 136 14.59 10.61 11.54
C ASN A 136 15.13 10.49 10.11
N SER A 137 15.64 9.33 9.71
CA SER A 137 16.09 9.04 8.35
C SER A 137 14.99 8.47 7.45
N ASN A 138 13.83 8.11 8.01
CA ASN A 138 12.71 7.62 7.22
C ASN A 138 12.04 8.79 6.49
N ASN A 139 12.24 8.87 5.17
CA ASN A 139 11.68 9.94 4.33
C ASN A 139 10.16 10.09 4.43
N ARG A 140 9.43 9.00 4.74
CA ARG A 140 7.97 9.02 4.94
C ARG A 140 7.55 9.68 6.25
N PHE A 141 8.48 9.81 7.21
CA PHE A 141 8.26 10.46 8.51
C PHE A 141 8.72 11.93 8.53
N SER A 142 9.33 12.41 7.44
CA SER A 142 9.70 13.82 7.31
C SER A 142 8.46 14.72 7.29
N GLN A 143 8.60 15.95 7.76
CA GLN A 143 7.48 16.91 7.82
C GLN A 143 6.94 17.24 6.42
N SER A 144 7.82 17.38 5.42
CA SER A 144 7.41 17.66 4.04
C SER A 144 6.57 16.53 3.45
N THR A 145 7.01 15.28 3.60
CA THR A 145 6.26 14.11 3.12
C THR A 145 4.94 13.94 3.87
N TYR A 146 4.94 14.13 5.20
CA TYR A 146 3.72 14.14 6.00
C TYR A 146 2.71 15.13 5.43
N ASN A 147 3.11 16.40 5.25
CA ASN A 147 2.22 17.44 4.74
C ASN A 147 1.64 17.07 3.37
N LYS A 148 2.48 16.57 2.45
CA LYS A 148 2.03 16.11 1.12
C LYS A 148 0.98 15.00 1.21
N PHE A 149 1.20 13.99 2.07
CA PHE A 149 0.23 12.92 2.26
C PHE A 149 -1.07 13.43 2.87
N MET A 150 -1.01 14.29 3.89
CA MET A 150 -2.21 14.84 4.52
C MET A 150 -3.08 15.61 3.51
N GLU A 151 -2.47 16.45 2.67
CA GLU A 151 -3.20 17.22 1.64
C GLU A 151 -3.71 16.33 0.51
N MET A 152 -2.90 15.39 0.03
CA MET A 152 -3.32 14.40 -0.97
C MET A 152 -4.52 13.59 -0.46
N TRP A 153 -4.48 13.10 0.77
CA TRP A 153 -5.58 12.33 1.36
C TRP A 153 -6.85 13.17 1.52
N LYS A 154 -6.73 14.44 1.95
CA LYS A 154 -7.88 15.35 2.01
C LYS A 154 -8.51 15.57 0.64
N SER A 155 -7.70 15.79 -0.39
CA SER A 155 -8.19 16.04 -1.75
C SER A 155 -8.89 14.84 -2.39
N THR A 156 -8.58 13.61 -1.95
CA THR A 156 -9.20 12.41 -2.53
C THR A 156 -10.57 12.09 -1.93
N ALA A 157 -10.88 12.60 -0.73
CA ALA A 157 -12.15 12.35 -0.05
C ALA A 157 -13.23 13.31 -0.54
N LYS A 158 -14.32 12.76 -1.07
CA LYS A 158 -15.43 13.54 -1.64
C LYS A 158 -16.65 13.49 -0.73
N THR A 159 -16.98 12.31 -0.21
CA THR A 159 -18.12 12.11 0.68
C THR A 159 -17.77 12.46 2.13
N ASP A 160 -18.77 12.72 2.97
CA ASP A 160 -18.52 13.01 4.38
C ASP A 160 -17.99 11.79 5.15
N VAL A 161 -18.38 10.58 4.74
CA VAL A 161 -17.84 9.34 5.32
C VAL A 161 -16.36 9.16 4.95
N GLU A 162 -15.98 9.47 3.71
CA GLU A 162 -14.57 9.49 3.30
C GLU A 162 -13.75 10.54 4.05
N LYS A 163 -14.30 11.75 4.25
CA LYS A 163 -13.64 12.80 5.04
C LYS A 163 -13.44 12.37 6.50
N GLN A 164 -14.42 11.70 7.09
CA GLN A 164 -14.29 11.11 8.43
C GLN A 164 -13.18 10.06 8.46
N PHE A 165 -13.18 9.13 7.50
CA PHE A 165 -12.14 8.09 7.40
C PHE A 165 -10.74 8.71 7.26
N VAL A 166 -10.58 9.68 6.35
CA VAL A 166 -9.31 10.39 6.14
C VAL A 166 -8.89 11.10 7.42
N SER A 167 -9.77 11.86 8.07
CA SER A 167 -9.46 12.55 9.33
C SER A 167 -8.92 11.60 10.41
N GLN A 168 -9.56 10.45 10.60
CA GLN A 168 -9.07 9.42 11.54
C GLN A 168 -7.74 8.81 11.10
N SER A 169 -7.54 8.64 9.78
CA SER A 169 -6.29 8.12 9.23
C SER A 169 -5.11 9.08 9.46
N GLN A 170 -5.35 10.39 9.37
CA GLN A 170 -4.35 11.41 9.66
C GLN A 170 -3.90 11.35 11.12
N ILE A 171 -4.84 11.14 12.05
CA ILE A 171 -4.55 10.92 13.47
C ILE A 171 -3.63 9.70 13.62
N VAL A 172 -4.00 8.57 13.01
CA VAL A 172 -3.22 7.32 13.08
C VAL A 172 -1.80 7.54 12.56
N TYR A 173 -1.65 8.16 11.39
CA TYR A 173 -0.33 8.38 10.78
C TYR A 173 0.55 9.29 11.64
N LYS A 174 -0.02 10.37 12.20
CA LYS A 174 0.70 11.26 13.12
C LYS A 174 1.11 10.52 14.40
N SER A 175 0.19 9.79 15.03
CA SER A 175 0.44 9.03 16.26
C SER A 175 1.46 7.91 16.08
N MET A 176 1.47 7.26 14.93
CA MET A 176 2.51 6.31 14.52
C MET A 176 3.88 6.99 14.51
N ILE A 177 4.05 8.09 13.75
CA ILE A 177 5.33 8.82 13.68
C ILE A 177 5.79 9.29 15.06
N THR A 178 4.88 9.85 15.86
CA THR A 178 5.19 10.29 17.22
C THR A 178 5.69 9.15 18.08
N THR A 179 5.05 7.98 18.01
CA THR A 179 5.47 6.81 18.76
C THR A 179 6.86 6.36 18.31
N CYS A 180 7.07 6.16 17.02
CA CYS A 180 8.37 5.76 16.46
C CYS A 180 9.51 6.70 16.89
N LYS A 181 9.30 8.03 16.80
CA LYS A 181 10.30 9.02 17.25
C LYS A 181 10.59 8.93 18.75
N LYS A 182 9.58 8.68 19.58
CA LYS A 182 9.77 8.51 21.03
C LYS A 182 10.54 7.22 21.37
N LEU A 183 10.29 6.12 20.65
CA LEU A 183 11.03 4.88 20.82
C LEU A 183 12.51 5.07 20.47
N ASP A 184 12.79 5.70 19.33
CA ASP A 184 14.15 6.02 18.89
C ASP A 184 14.86 6.93 19.89
N GLN A 185 14.17 7.96 20.40
CA GLN A 185 14.71 8.85 21.43
C GLN A 185 15.06 8.08 22.71
N ARG A 186 14.22 7.12 23.14
CA ARG A 186 14.46 6.33 24.34
C ARG A 186 15.69 5.43 24.18
N VAL A 187 15.82 4.74 23.04
CA VAL A 187 17.02 3.93 22.75
C VAL A 187 18.26 4.81 22.65
N GLY A 188 18.15 5.98 22.03
CA GLY A 188 19.26 6.95 21.94
C GLY A 188 19.76 7.44 23.30
N LYS A 189 18.89 7.54 24.32
CA LYS A 189 19.29 7.88 25.70
C LYS A 189 19.94 6.71 26.45
N HIS A 190 19.66 5.47 26.05
CA HIS A 190 20.13 4.26 26.71
C HIS A 190 20.74 3.25 25.72
N PRO A 191 21.79 3.62 24.96
CA PRO A 191 22.28 2.82 23.83
C PRO A 191 22.80 1.43 24.24
N ALA A 192 23.35 1.30 25.45
CA ALA A 192 23.86 0.04 25.99
C ALA A 192 22.79 -0.84 26.68
N SER A 193 21.57 -0.33 26.90
CA SER A 193 20.54 -1.08 27.66
C SER A 193 19.77 -2.04 26.76
N THR A 194 19.98 -3.33 26.96
CA THR A 194 19.19 -4.39 26.30
C THR A 194 17.72 -4.35 26.73
N ASP A 195 17.44 -4.06 28.00
CA ASP A 195 16.06 -3.95 28.50
C ASP A 195 15.27 -2.82 27.83
N VAL A 196 15.91 -1.66 27.64
CA VAL A 196 15.28 -0.55 26.91
C VAL A 196 15.03 -0.92 25.45
N ARG A 197 15.97 -1.62 24.80
CA ARG A 197 15.79 -2.10 23.43
C ARG A 197 14.61 -3.08 23.33
N ASN A 198 14.55 -4.07 24.22
CA ASN A 198 13.47 -5.06 24.29
C ASN A 198 12.11 -4.40 24.55
N TYR A 199 12.06 -3.43 25.48
CA TYR A 199 10.87 -2.61 25.71
C TYR A 199 10.43 -1.89 24.44
N CYS A 200 11.35 -1.23 23.75
CA CYS A 200 11.04 -0.48 22.52
C CYS A 200 10.56 -1.39 21.39
N GLU A 201 11.17 -2.56 21.20
CA GLU A 201 10.72 -3.54 20.20
C GLU A 201 9.31 -4.07 20.51
N LYS A 202 9.04 -4.47 21.76
CA LYS A 202 7.69 -4.90 22.18
C LYS A 202 6.65 -3.79 21.94
N ARG A 203 7.05 -2.53 22.15
CA ARG A 203 6.20 -1.36 21.93
C ARG A 203 5.98 -1.10 20.43
N ARG A 204 6.99 -1.31 19.59
CA ARG A 204 6.88 -1.27 18.12
C ARG A 204 5.92 -2.34 17.60
N GLU A 205 6.06 -3.59 18.06
CA GLU A 205 5.19 -4.70 17.69
C GLU A 205 3.73 -4.46 18.10
N THR A 206 3.53 -3.94 19.32
CA THR A 206 2.18 -3.56 19.78
C THR A 206 1.57 -2.49 18.87
N LEU A 207 2.33 -1.47 18.47
CA LEU A 207 1.88 -0.46 17.52
C LEU A 207 1.53 -1.07 16.15
N GLU A 208 2.33 -2.01 15.66
CA GLU A 208 2.07 -2.75 14.41
C GLU A 208 0.73 -3.48 14.44
N ASN A 209 0.45 -4.17 15.55
CA ASN A 209 -0.81 -4.88 15.77
C ASN A 209 -2.00 -3.92 15.84
N MET A 210 -1.83 -2.76 16.48
CA MET A 210 -2.88 -1.73 16.54
C MET A 210 -3.15 -1.12 15.16
N ILE A 211 -2.12 -0.82 14.37
CA ILE A 211 -2.27 -0.34 12.99
C ILE A 211 -2.96 -1.40 12.13
N SER A 212 -2.56 -2.67 12.25
CA SER A 212 -3.20 -3.77 11.53
C SER A 212 -4.69 -3.90 11.88
N THR A 213 -5.03 -3.77 13.17
CA THR A 213 -6.42 -3.75 13.65
C THR A 213 -7.19 -2.56 13.08
N TYR A 214 -6.58 -1.36 13.06
CA TYR A 214 -7.18 -0.17 12.47
C TYR A 214 -7.50 -0.37 10.97
N LEU A 215 -6.54 -0.90 10.20
CA LEU A 215 -6.69 -1.16 8.77
C LEU A 215 -7.68 -2.29 8.43
N ALA A 216 -8.06 -3.10 9.44
CA ALA A 216 -9.06 -4.16 9.33
C ALA A 216 -10.49 -3.72 9.72
N SER A 217 -10.67 -2.44 10.12
CA SER A 217 -11.98 -1.89 10.52
C SER A 217 -13.05 -2.10 9.42
N LYS A 218 -14.27 -2.43 9.86
CA LYS A 218 -15.41 -2.75 8.97
C LYS A 218 -16.44 -1.62 8.86
N ASP A 219 -16.34 -0.62 9.71
CA ASP A 219 -17.25 0.52 9.73
C ASP A 219 -16.53 1.76 10.28
N ILE A 220 -17.15 2.92 10.11
CA ILE A 220 -16.56 4.21 10.52
C ILE A 220 -16.42 4.36 12.05
N SER A 221 -17.25 3.65 12.83
CA SER A 221 -17.19 3.67 14.29
C SER A 221 -15.97 2.90 14.79
N ALA A 222 -15.69 1.73 14.20
CA ALA A 222 -14.48 0.96 14.44
C ALA A 222 -13.22 1.75 14.04
N VAL A 223 -13.25 2.45 12.90
CA VAL A 223 -12.16 3.36 12.47
C VAL A 223 -11.87 4.41 13.54
N LYS A 224 -12.89 5.11 14.04
CA LYS A 224 -12.74 6.14 15.08
C LYS A 224 -12.19 5.56 16.39
N ASN A 225 -12.76 4.44 16.85
CA ASN A 225 -12.32 3.80 18.09
C ASN A 225 -10.85 3.36 18.02
N ASN A 226 -10.47 2.69 16.92
CA ASN A 226 -9.11 2.22 16.72
C ASN A 226 -8.10 3.38 16.57
N ALA A 227 -8.49 4.47 15.89
CA ALA A 227 -7.67 5.68 15.81
C ALA A 227 -7.43 6.31 17.19
N GLU A 228 -8.47 6.43 18.02
CA GLU A 228 -8.34 6.95 19.38
C GLU A 228 -7.49 6.05 20.29
N LYS A 229 -7.57 4.72 20.15
CA LYS A 229 -6.65 3.79 20.85
C LYS A 229 -5.20 4.06 20.46
N ILE A 230 -4.89 4.17 19.17
CA ILE A 230 -3.52 4.44 18.68
C ILE A 230 -3.03 5.81 19.17
N LYS A 231 -3.90 6.81 19.18
CA LYS A 231 -3.58 8.15 19.71
C LYS A 231 -3.26 8.12 21.19
N LYS A 232 -4.08 7.46 22.01
CA LYS A 232 -3.81 7.26 23.45
C LYS A 232 -2.50 6.51 23.67
N TYR A 233 -2.24 5.49 22.86
CA TYR A 233 -1.00 4.72 22.92
C TYR A 233 0.23 5.59 22.64
N ALA A 234 0.17 6.46 21.63
CA ALA A 234 1.23 7.39 21.32
C ALA A 234 1.48 8.42 22.44
N SER A 235 0.42 8.90 23.09
CA SER A 235 0.52 9.78 24.26
C SER A 235 1.19 9.07 25.44
N ALA A 236 0.81 7.81 25.71
CA ALA A 236 1.36 6.99 26.77
C ALA A 236 2.79 6.48 26.49
N THR A 237 3.30 6.61 25.26
CA THR A 237 4.68 6.25 24.95
C THR A 237 5.62 7.24 25.61
N SER A 238 6.48 6.74 26.49
CA SER A 238 7.54 7.54 27.13
C SER A 238 8.81 7.55 26.28
N SER A 239 9.44 8.71 26.16
CA SER A 239 10.78 8.88 25.59
C SER A 239 11.90 8.89 26.64
N THR A 240 11.55 8.67 27.91
CA THR A 240 12.44 8.41 29.04
C THR A 240 12.22 6.99 29.54
#